data_AF-A0AAU7QHD5-F1
#
_entry.id   AF-A0AAU7QHD5-F1
#
_cell.length_a   1.000
_cell.length_b   1.000
_cell.length_c   1.000
_cell.angle_alpha   90.00
_cell.angle_beta   90.00
_cell.angle_gamma   90.00
#
_symmetry.space_group_name_H-M   'P 1'
#
loop_
_entity.id
_entity.type
_entity.pdbx_description
1 polymer ?
#
loop_
_entity_poly.entity_id
_entity_poly.type
_entity_poly.pdbx_seq_one_letter_code
_entity_poly.pdbx_strand_id
1 'polypeptide(L)'
;MNFFGRKQQGARSEVSLEDQLAEQQVAPGTQLHYDSRLVGRLCDHAVSLLDLLALGGSAARESKFDEAERCLHRFRLLFNEHLLDKNLRLYTYLGCCLKSNPEGLEFMRNMRRETGEISRQTTRFLTRCQEVGISEEKRDEFLDELALIEDLLRHRFTREERSLYPMYRPPRAYQAAPAQSSSIGKRARVCYGLPC
;
A
#
# COMPACT_ATOMS: atom_id res chain seq x y z
N MET A 1 -46.23 31.00 -9.38
CA MET A 1 -46.22 29.54 -9.59
C MET A 1 -45.46 29.24 -10.86
N ASN A 2 -44.34 28.54 -10.77
CA ASN A 2 -43.79 27.58 -11.74
C ASN A 2 -42.43 27.10 -11.21
N PHE A 3 -42.48 25.96 -10.52
CA PHE A 3 -41.32 25.16 -10.12
C PHE A 3 -40.90 24.30 -11.31
N PHE A 4 -39.66 24.43 -11.77
CA PHE A 4 -39.05 23.41 -12.63
C PHE A 4 -37.71 23.00 -12.03
N GLY A 5 -37.70 21.80 -11.46
CA GLY A 5 -36.54 21.17 -10.85
C GLY A 5 -35.49 20.82 -11.89
N ARG A 6 -34.27 21.29 -11.67
CA ARG A 6 -33.09 20.77 -12.34
C ARG A 6 -32.64 19.51 -11.60
N LYS A 7 -32.92 18.36 -12.23
CA LYS A 7 -32.41 17.04 -11.82
C LYS A 7 -30.90 17.09 -11.70
N GLN A 8 -30.42 16.68 -10.53
CA GLN A 8 -29.05 16.22 -10.31
C GLN A 8 -28.80 15.01 -11.24
N GLN A 9 -27.86 15.11 -12.16
CA GLN A 9 -27.29 13.96 -12.86
C GLN A 9 -26.11 13.47 -12.02
N GLY A 10 -26.33 12.33 -11.37
CA GLY A 10 -25.31 11.61 -10.64
C GLY A 10 -24.23 11.08 -11.59
N ALA A 11 -22.98 11.29 -11.19
CA ALA A 11 -21.84 10.57 -11.72
C ALA A 11 -21.98 9.08 -11.34
N ARG A 12 -22.53 8.27 -12.25
CA ARG A 12 -22.53 6.82 -12.15
C ARG A 12 -21.35 6.33 -12.98
N SER A 13 -20.24 5.98 -12.33
CA SER A 13 -19.09 5.37 -12.99
C SER A 13 -19.53 4.18 -13.82
N GLU A 14 -19.39 4.27 -15.14
CA GLU A 14 -19.47 3.13 -16.04
C GLU A 14 -18.25 2.24 -15.80
N VAL A 15 -18.41 1.27 -14.90
CA VAL A 15 -17.42 0.19 -14.74
C VAL A 15 -17.48 -0.64 -16.02
N SER A 16 -16.35 -0.71 -16.74
CA SER A 16 -16.26 -1.43 -18.02
C SER A 16 -16.68 -2.89 -17.84
N LEU A 17 -17.33 -3.48 -18.86
CA LEU A 17 -17.66 -4.91 -18.88
C LEU A 17 -16.42 -5.79 -18.65
N GLU A 18 -15.25 -5.34 -19.07
CA GLU A 18 -13.98 -6.03 -18.86
C GLU A 18 -13.58 -6.10 -17.38
N ASP A 19 -13.80 -5.02 -16.62
CA ASP A 19 -13.53 -4.97 -15.18
C ASP A 19 -14.49 -5.90 -14.41
N GLN A 20 -15.78 -5.90 -14.81
CA GLN A 20 -16.78 -6.79 -14.20
C GLN A 20 -16.43 -8.27 -14.42
N LEU A 21 -15.93 -8.62 -15.60
CA LEU A 21 -15.46 -9.98 -15.92
C LEU A 21 -14.15 -10.33 -15.21
N ALA A 22 -13.31 -9.34 -14.89
CA ALA A 22 -12.10 -9.55 -14.09
C ALA A 22 -12.44 -9.86 -12.63
N GLU A 23 -13.39 -9.14 -12.03
CA GLU A 23 -13.79 -9.30 -10.62
C GLU A 23 -14.48 -10.63 -10.30
N GLN A 24 -15.06 -11.28 -11.31
CA GLN A 24 -15.64 -12.63 -11.18
C GLN A 24 -14.57 -13.74 -11.10
N GLN A 25 -13.31 -13.44 -11.45
CA GLN A 25 -12.25 -14.43 -11.44
C GLN A 25 -11.69 -14.63 -10.03
N VAL A 26 -11.48 -15.90 -9.65
CA VAL A 26 -10.92 -16.29 -8.36
C VAL A 26 -9.49 -16.78 -8.49
N ALA A 27 -8.67 -16.53 -7.47
CA ALA A 27 -7.31 -17.05 -7.42
C ALA A 27 -7.34 -18.60 -7.39
N PRO A 28 -6.42 -19.28 -8.09
CA PRO A 28 -6.46 -20.75 -8.23
C PRO A 28 -6.50 -21.51 -6.90
N GLY A 29 -7.50 -22.38 -6.75
CA GLY A 29 -7.69 -23.22 -5.55
C GLY A 29 -8.19 -22.47 -4.32
N THR A 30 -8.89 -21.33 -4.51
CA THR A 30 -9.48 -20.51 -3.44
C THR A 30 -10.85 -19.95 -3.84
N GLN A 31 -11.52 -19.25 -2.92
CA GLN A 31 -12.68 -18.38 -3.19
C GLN A 31 -12.30 -16.89 -3.22
N LEU A 32 -11.00 -16.57 -3.32
CA LEU A 32 -10.53 -15.20 -3.26
C LEU A 32 -10.65 -14.53 -4.64
N HIS A 33 -11.61 -13.63 -4.77
CA HIS A 33 -11.83 -12.86 -5.98
C HIS A 33 -10.72 -11.86 -6.25
N TYR A 34 -10.44 -11.62 -7.53
CA TYR A 34 -9.65 -10.47 -7.95
C TYR A 34 -10.40 -9.18 -7.61
N ASP A 35 -9.70 -8.23 -7.00
CA ASP A 35 -10.23 -6.92 -6.60
C ASP A 35 -9.43 -5.85 -7.31
N SER A 36 -10.00 -5.31 -8.39
CA SER A 36 -9.38 -4.30 -9.25
C SER A 36 -8.95 -3.05 -8.47
N ARG A 37 -9.59 -2.77 -7.33
CA ARG A 37 -9.37 -1.58 -6.51
C ARG A 37 -8.35 -1.80 -5.40
N LEU A 38 -7.89 -3.03 -5.18
CA LEU A 38 -6.98 -3.36 -4.07
C LEU A 38 -5.69 -2.53 -4.14
N VAL A 39 -5.04 -2.48 -5.30
CA VAL A 39 -3.79 -1.73 -5.47
C VAL A 39 -4.02 -0.24 -5.23
N GLY A 40 -5.10 0.33 -5.77
CA GLY A 40 -5.46 1.74 -5.52
C GLY A 40 -5.59 2.04 -4.03
N ARG A 41 -6.37 1.24 -3.29
CA ARG A 41 -6.52 1.40 -1.83
C ARG A 41 -5.19 1.30 -1.08
N LEU A 42 -4.32 0.37 -1.47
CA LEU A 42 -3.01 0.20 -0.84
C LEU A 42 -2.11 1.43 -1.05
N CYS A 43 -2.14 2.03 -2.24
CA CYS A 43 -1.45 3.29 -2.51
C CYS A 43 -2.05 4.45 -1.70
N ASP A 44 -3.37 4.57 -1.64
CA ASP A 44 -4.05 5.61 -0.85
C ASP A 44 -3.71 5.51 0.64
N HIS A 45 -3.65 4.27 1.17
CA HIS A 45 -3.17 4.01 2.53
C HIS A 45 -1.71 4.45 2.69
N ALA A 46 -0.82 4.14 1.74
CA ALA A 46 0.59 4.49 1.81
C ALA A 46 0.81 6.01 1.87
N VAL A 47 0.08 6.78 1.07
CA VAL A 47 0.10 8.25 1.11
C VAL A 47 -0.38 8.75 2.47
N SER A 48 -1.55 8.30 2.90
CA SER A 48 -2.16 8.71 4.18
C SER A 48 -1.28 8.37 5.40
N LEU A 49 -0.54 7.25 5.33
CA LEU A 49 0.42 6.85 6.36
C LEU A 49 1.60 7.82 6.45
N LEU A 50 2.19 8.20 5.31
CA LEU A 50 3.29 9.17 5.28
C LEU A 50 2.83 10.56 5.73
N ASP A 51 1.62 10.97 5.35
CA ASP A 51 1.03 12.24 5.80
C ASP A 51 0.85 12.29 7.32
N LEU A 52 0.39 11.19 7.94
CA LEU A 52 0.25 11.11 9.39
C LEU A 52 1.59 11.19 10.13
N LEU A 53 2.67 10.62 9.58
CA LEU A 53 4.01 10.76 10.14
C LEU A 53 4.50 12.21 10.02
N ALA A 54 4.30 12.85 8.86
CA ALA A 54 4.68 14.24 8.64
C ALA A 54 3.94 15.19 9.59
N LEU A 55 2.62 15.00 9.78
CA LEU A 55 1.82 15.76 10.73
C LEU A 55 2.30 15.55 12.17
N GLY A 56 2.58 14.30 12.57
CA GLY A 56 3.09 13.99 13.90
C GLY A 56 4.44 14.65 14.17
N GLY A 57 5.34 14.64 13.18
CA GLY A 57 6.62 15.32 13.25
C GLY A 57 6.50 16.84 13.32
N SER A 58 5.57 17.45 12.56
CA SER A 58 5.30 18.89 12.64
C SER A 58 4.78 19.28 14.02
N ALA A 59 3.81 18.53 14.54
CA ALA A 59 3.25 18.76 15.87
C ALA A 59 4.33 18.69 16.97
N ALA A 60 5.21 17.68 16.91
CA ALA A 60 6.30 17.55 17.88
C ALA A 60 7.32 18.71 17.79
N ARG A 61 7.64 19.21 16.60
CA ARG A 61 8.51 20.39 16.41
C ARG A 61 7.91 21.66 17.02
N GLU A 62 6.58 21.77 17.02
CA GLU A 62 5.84 22.86 17.64
C GLU A 62 5.51 22.61 19.12
N SER A 63 6.12 21.59 19.73
CA SER A 63 5.89 21.14 21.12
C SER A 63 4.42 20.81 21.43
N LYS A 64 3.63 20.45 20.40
CA LYS A 64 2.23 19.99 20.49
C LYS A 64 2.21 18.46 20.65
N PHE A 65 2.73 17.96 21.77
CA PHE A 65 2.95 16.53 21.97
C PHE A 65 1.67 15.69 21.94
N ASP A 66 0.58 16.17 22.53
CA ASP A 66 -0.72 15.49 22.46
C ASP A 66 -1.21 15.31 21.02
N GLU A 67 -0.89 16.26 20.13
CA GLU A 67 -1.24 16.17 18.71
C GLU A 67 -0.36 15.18 17.97
N ALA A 68 0.94 15.15 18.28
CA ALA A 68 1.86 14.15 17.76
C ALA A 68 1.40 12.72 18.15
N GLU A 69 1.02 12.50 19.41
CA GLU A 69 0.50 11.21 19.88
C GLU A 69 -0.81 10.82 19.18
N ARG A 70 -1.75 11.76 18.98
CA ARG A 70 -2.97 11.51 18.20
C ARG A 70 -2.65 11.11 16.75
N CYS A 71 -1.66 11.73 16.13
CA CYS A 71 -1.21 11.37 14.78
C CYS A 71 -0.65 9.95 14.75
N LEU A 72 0.21 9.58 15.70
CA LEU A 72 0.76 8.21 15.81
C LEU A 72 -0.31 7.16 16.09
N HIS A 73 -1.33 7.50 16.89
CA HIS A 73 -2.45 6.61 17.14
C HIS A 73 -3.23 6.32 15.85
N ARG A 74 -3.57 7.37 15.08
CA ARG A 74 -4.23 7.22 13.77
C ARG A 74 -3.36 6.46 12.78
N PHE A 75 -2.06 6.75 12.75
CA PHE A 75 -1.07 6.02 11.94
C PHE A 75 -1.10 4.53 12.26
N ARG A 76 -1.07 4.16 13.55
CA ARG A 76 -1.09 2.75 13.98
C ARG A 76 -2.32 2.01 13.46
N LEU A 77 -3.50 2.62 13.56
CA LEU A 77 -4.75 2.01 13.10
C LEU A 77 -4.70 1.76 11.59
N LEU A 78 -4.36 2.79 10.81
CA LEU A 78 -4.27 2.67 9.35
C LEU A 78 -3.15 1.72 8.91
N PHE A 79 -2.03 1.68 9.64
CA PHE A 79 -0.91 0.80 9.33
C PHE A 79 -1.29 -0.67 9.51
N ASN A 80 -2.03 -0.98 10.58
CA ASN A 80 -2.58 -2.31 10.80
C ASN A 80 -3.57 -2.71 9.70
N GLU A 81 -4.45 -1.80 9.29
CA GLU A 81 -5.37 -2.03 8.17
C GLU A 81 -4.62 -2.29 6.85
N HIS A 82 -3.63 -1.47 6.52
CA HIS A 82 -2.76 -1.64 5.35
C HIS A 82 -2.06 -3.01 5.36
N LEU A 83 -1.52 -3.43 6.51
CA LEU A 83 -0.88 -4.74 6.65
C LEU A 83 -1.87 -5.90 6.54
N LEU A 84 -3.10 -5.75 7.04
CA LEU A 84 -4.15 -6.77 6.91
C LEU A 84 -4.55 -6.96 5.45
N ASP A 85 -4.81 -5.87 4.72
CA ASP A 85 -5.16 -5.94 3.30
C ASP A 85 -4.02 -6.57 2.47
N LYS A 86 -2.77 -6.20 2.76
CA LYS A 86 -1.62 -6.84 2.09
C LYS A 86 -1.48 -8.32 2.40
N ASN A 87 -1.57 -8.71 3.67
CA ASN A 87 -1.35 -10.10 4.06
C ASN A 87 -2.50 -11.01 3.61
N LEU A 88 -3.74 -10.60 3.85
CA LEU A 88 -4.89 -11.46 3.64
C LEU A 88 -5.36 -11.44 2.18
N ARG A 89 -5.31 -10.28 1.51
CA ARG A 89 -5.75 -10.15 0.12
C ARG A 89 -4.59 -10.29 -0.85
N LEU A 90 -3.60 -9.40 -0.80
CA LEU A 90 -2.57 -9.32 -1.85
C LEU A 90 -1.65 -10.55 -1.86
N TYR A 91 -0.98 -10.85 -0.74
CA TYR A 91 0.01 -11.94 -0.68
C TYR A 91 -0.65 -13.32 -0.81
N THR A 92 -1.84 -13.53 -0.23
CA THR A 92 -2.59 -14.77 -0.41
C THR A 92 -2.95 -14.98 -1.88
N TYR A 93 -3.50 -13.94 -2.53
CA TYR A 93 -3.89 -13.99 -3.95
C TYR A 93 -2.68 -14.32 -4.84
N LEU A 94 -1.59 -13.56 -4.69
CA LEU A 94 -0.38 -13.75 -5.48
C LEU A 94 0.25 -15.13 -5.22
N GLY A 95 0.25 -15.60 -3.98
CA GLY A 95 0.75 -16.92 -3.63
C GLY A 95 0.01 -18.06 -4.35
N CYS A 96 -1.28 -17.89 -4.63
CA CYS A 96 -2.06 -18.84 -5.41
C CYS A 96 -1.83 -18.69 -6.91
N CYS A 97 -1.79 -17.46 -7.43
CA CYS A 97 -1.63 -17.20 -8.86
C CYS A 97 -0.22 -17.52 -9.38
N LEU A 98 0.81 -17.37 -8.55
CA LEU A 98 2.21 -17.57 -8.94
C LEU A 98 2.71 -19.01 -8.70
N LYS A 99 1.85 -19.97 -8.34
CA LYS A 99 2.27 -21.37 -8.06
C LYS A 99 3.08 -22.00 -9.20
N SER A 100 2.77 -21.65 -10.45
CA SER A 100 3.48 -22.14 -11.63
C SER A 100 4.67 -21.25 -12.07
N ASN A 101 4.99 -20.19 -11.31
CA ASN A 101 6.13 -19.30 -11.53
C ASN A 101 7.00 -19.25 -10.27
N PRO A 102 7.98 -20.17 -10.11
CA PRO A 102 8.82 -20.25 -8.93
C PRO A 102 9.59 -18.96 -8.62
N GLU A 103 10.14 -18.29 -9.64
CA GLU A 103 10.89 -17.04 -9.48
C GLU A 103 9.99 -15.92 -8.95
N GLY A 104 8.79 -15.76 -9.53
CA GLY A 104 7.82 -14.77 -9.08
C GLY A 104 7.33 -15.06 -7.65
N LEU A 105 7.15 -16.33 -7.30
CA LEU A 105 6.76 -16.74 -5.95
C LEU A 105 7.86 -16.45 -4.92
N GLU A 106 9.12 -16.73 -5.25
CA GLU A 106 10.26 -16.42 -4.40
C GLU A 106 10.42 -14.91 -4.20
N PHE A 107 10.35 -14.14 -5.29
CA PHE A 107 10.38 -12.68 -5.22
C PHE A 107 9.28 -12.13 -4.29
N MET A 108 8.04 -12.60 -4.44
CA MET A 108 6.93 -12.20 -3.59
C MET A 108 7.16 -12.59 -2.12
N ARG A 109 7.76 -13.76 -1.84
CA ARG A 109 8.09 -14.18 -0.46
C ARG A 109 9.16 -13.28 0.16
N ASN A 110 10.17 -12.89 -0.61
CA ASN A 110 11.22 -11.97 -0.15
C ASN A 110 10.62 -10.60 0.16
N MET A 111 9.78 -10.06 -0.73
CA MET A 111 9.02 -8.84 -0.47
C MET A 111 8.20 -8.95 0.82
N ARG A 112 7.51 -10.08 1.06
CA ARG A 112 6.71 -10.27 2.30
C ARG A 112 7.58 -10.29 3.56
N ARG A 113 8.73 -10.94 3.51
CA ARG A 113 9.67 -11.04 4.66
C ARG A 113 10.14 -9.65 5.09
N GLU A 114 10.59 -8.87 4.14
CA GLU A 114 11.02 -7.49 4.36
C GLU A 114 9.88 -6.59 4.90
N THR A 115 8.63 -6.73 4.43
CA THR A 115 7.49 -6.02 5.05
C THR A 115 7.35 -6.39 6.51
N GLY A 116 7.52 -7.67 6.83
CA GLY A 116 7.47 -8.15 8.22
C GLY A 116 8.56 -7.54 9.09
N GLU A 117 9.76 -7.36 8.56
CA GLU A 117 10.87 -6.70 9.27
C GLU A 117 10.57 -5.23 9.55
N ILE A 118 10.17 -4.46 8.53
CA ILE A 118 9.81 -3.05 8.68
C ILE A 118 8.62 -2.89 9.62
N SER A 119 7.57 -3.72 9.47
CA SER A 119 6.39 -3.69 10.34
C SER A 119 6.76 -3.90 11.82
N ARG A 120 7.69 -4.81 12.12
CA ARG A 120 8.18 -5.00 13.49
C ARG A 120 8.94 -3.79 14.01
N GLN A 121 9.77 -3.16 13.18
CA GLN A 121 10.50 -1.94 13.57
C GLN A 121 9.54 -0.79 13.84
N THR A 122 8.61 -0.52 12.93
CA THR A 122 7.55 0.50 13.09
C THR A 122 6.70 0.24 14.33
N THR A 123 6.31 -1.01 14.59
CA THR A 123 5.51 -1.36 15.78
C THR A 123 6.30 -1.09 17.07
N ARG A 124 7.60 -1.43 17.11
CA ARG A 124 8.45 -1.15 18.28
C ARG A 124 8.58 0.35 18.55
N PHE A 125 8.76 1.15 17.51
CA PHE A 125 8.77 2.61 17.62
C PHE A 125 7.45 3.11 18.23
N LEU A 126 6.30 2.73 17.67
CA LEU A 126 4.98 3.14 18.16
C LEU A 126 4.73 2.71 19.61
N THR A 127 5.14 1.49 19.98
CA THR A 127 5.04 1.01 21.37
C THR A 127 5.89 1.86 22.30
N ARG A 128 7.13 2.18 21.93
CA ARG A 128 8.00 3.04 22.75
C ARG A 128 7.39 4.42 22.95
N CYS A 129 6.89 5.06 21.89
CA CYS A 129 6.22 6.36 22.01
C CYS A 129 5.02 6.30 22.96
N GLN A 130 4.24 5.20 22.93
CA GLN A 130 3.10 5.03 23.83
C GLN A 130 3.51 4.79 25.29
N GLU A 131 4.57 4.04 25.55
CA GLU A 131 5.03 3.69 26.90
C GLU A 131 5.76 4.84 27.59
N VAL A 132 6.55 5.59 26.83
CA VAL A 132 7.49 6.58 27.33
C VAL A 132 6.96 8.02 27.21
N GLY A 133 5.98 8.23 26.34
CA GLY A 133 5.42 9.52 25.97
C GLY A 133 6.37 10.36 25.10
N ILE A 134 5.81 11.36 24.42
CA ILE A 134 6.59 12.37 23.71
C ILE A 134 6.64 13.63 24.58
N SER A 135 7.85 14.13 24.87
CA SER A 135 8.05 15.32 25.70
C SER A 135 9.15 16.22 25.12
N GLU A 136 9.30 17.42 25.68
CA GLU A 136 10.32 18.38 25.25
C GLU A 136 11.73 17.80 25.35
N GLU A 137 12.02 17.06 26.42
CA GLU A 137 13.34 16.46 26.68
C GLU A 137 13.69 15.36 25.67
N LYS A 138 12.67 14.72 25.08
CA LYS A 138 12.81 13.58 24.16
C LYS A 138 12.46 13.94 22.72
N ARG A 139 12.14 15.21 22.44
CA ARG A 139 11.65 15.65 21.13
C ARG A 139 12.62 15.29 20.02
N ASP A 140 13.91 15.55 20.22
CA ASP A 140 14.90 15.37 19.17
C ASP A 140 15.13 13.87 18.89
N GLU A 141 15.20 13.03 19.93
CA GLU A 141 15.25 11.57 19.79
C GLU A 141 14.01 11.02 19.05
N PHE A 142 12.82 11.51 19.40
CA PHE A 142 11.58 11.16 18.72
C PHE A 142 11.62 11.54 17.24
N LEU A 143 12.05 12.76 16.91
CA LEU A 143 12.09 13.25 15.53
C LEU A 143 13.10 12.49 14.68
N ASP A 144 14.25 12.13 15.25
CA ASP A 144 15.27 11.33 14.57
C ASP A 144 14.74 9.92 14.27
N GLU A 145 14.12 9.25 15.25
CA GLU A 145 13.56 7.92 15.03
C GLU A 145 12.35 7.95 14.08
N LEU A 146 11.50 8.98 14.16
CA LEU A 146 10.39 9.20 13.23
C LEU A 146 10.89 9.33 11.79
N ALA A 147 11.97 10.08 11.56
CA ALA A 147 12.55 10.26 10.24
C ALA A 147 13.09 8.92 9.67
N LEU A 148 13.71 8.09 10.51
CA LEU A 148 14.15 6.75 10.11
C LEU A 148 12.98 5.85 9.69
N ILE A 149 11.88 5.88 10.46
CA ILE A 149 10.67 5.12 10.12
C ILE A 149 10.04 5.64 8.83
N GLU A 150 9.96 6.94 8.64
CA GLU A 150 9.43 7.55 7.42
C GLU A 150 10.23 7.12 6.19
N ASP A 151 11.55 7.17 6.24
CA ASP A 151 12.42 6.77 5.12
C ASP A 151 12.27 5.29 4.79
N LEU A 152 12.28 4.42 5.80
CA LEU A 152 12.06 2.98 5.62
C LEU A 152 10.72 2.68 4.94
N LEU A 153 9.65 3.34 5.37
CA LEU A 153 8.32 3.15 4.80
C LEU A 153 8.23 3.72 3.38
N ARG A 154 8.79 4.90 3.14
CA ARG A 154 8.83 5.52 1.80
C ARG A 154 9.57 4.64 0.80
N HIS A 155 10.75 4.14 1.16
CA HIS A 155 11.51 3.21 0.34
C HIS A 155 10.69 1.96 0.05
N ARG A 156 10.01 1.43 1.08
CA ARG A 156 9.20 0.23 0.98
C ARG A 156 7.99 0.38 0.06
N PHE A 157 7.21 1.43 0.23
CA PHE A 157 6.03 1.70 -0.61
C PHE A 157 6.44 1.92 -2.06
N THR A 158 7.48 2.71 -2.30
CA THR A 158 8.03 2.93 -3.65
C THR A 158 8.42 1.61 -4.32
N ARG A 159 9.08 0.71 -3.59
CA ARG A 159 9.49 -0.59 -4.12
C ARG A 159 8.30 -1.51 -4.40
N GLU A 160 7.26 -1.47 -3.56
CA GLU A 160 6.03 -2.22 -3.80
C GLU A 160 5.30 -1.76 -5.05
N GLU A 161 5.12 -0.46 -5.22
CA GLU A 161 4.49 0.13 -6.40
C GLU A 161 5.23 -0.23 -7.68
N ARG A 162 6.57 -0.20 -7.65
CA ARG A 162 7.39 -0.46 -8.83
C ARG A 162 7.51 -1.94 -9.18
N SER A 163 7.41 -2.84 -8.21
CA SER A 163 7.81 -4.24 -8.42
C SER A 163 6.78 -5.27 -7.98
N LEU A 164 6.03 -5.03 -6.90
CA LEU A 164 5.05 -5.99 -6.39
C LEU A 164 3.67 -5.78 -7.01
N TYR A 165 3.16 -4.55 -7.01
CA TYR A 165 1.81 -4.25 -7.50
C TYR A 165 1.61 -4.57 -9.00
N PRO A 166 2.61 -4.41 -9.90
CA PRO A 166 2.49 -4.86 -11.29
C PRO A 166 2.29 -6.38 -11.44
N MET A 167 2.65 -7.16 -10.41
CA MET A 167 2.41 -8.60 -10.40
C MET A 167 0.96 -8.94 -10.09
N TYR A 168 0.15 -8.02 -9.53
CA TYR A 168 -1.26 -8.24 -9.19
C TYR A 168 -2.18 -7.99 -10.39
N ARG A 169 -2.56 -9.08 -11.05
CA ARG A 169 -3.36 -9.08 -12.29
C ARG A 169 -4.52 -10.08 -12.16
N PRO A 170 -5.53 -10.04 -13.04
CA PRO A 170 -6.59 -11.05 -13.05
C PRO A 170 -6.03 -12.48 -13.23
N PRO A 171 -6.65 -13.53 -12.65
CA PRO A 171 -6.14 -14.90 -12.67
C PRO A 171 -5.83 -15.45 -14.07
N ARG A 172 -6.62 -15.08 -15.09
CA ARG A 172 -6.37 -15.48 -16.49
C ARG A 172 -5.01 -15.00 -17.02
N ALA A 173 -4.51 -13.87 -16.53
CA ALA A 173 -3.21 -13.34 -16.96
C ALA A 173 -2.02 -14.25 -16.57
N TYR A 174 -2.21 -15.18 -15.63
CA TYR A 174 -1.19 -16.17 -15.25
C TYR A 174 -1.35 -17.50 -15.99
N GLN A 175 -2.50 -17.73 -16.63
CA GLN A 175 -2.79 -18.94 -17.42
C GLN A 175 -2.32 -18.80 -18.88
N ALA A 176 -2.23 -17.56 -19.39
CA ALA A 176 -1.91 -17.26 -20.78
C ALA A 176 -0.41 -17.30 -21.13
N ALA A 177 0.47 -17.76 -20.23
CA ALA A 177 1.90 -17.91 -20.52
C ALA A 177 2.23 -19.37 -20.87
N PRO A 178 2.36 -19.75 -22.15
CA PRO A 178 3.16 -20.91 -22.49
C PRO A 178 4.62 -20.57 -22.17
N ALA A 179 5.38 -21.59 -21.76
CA ALA A 179 6.81 -21.50 -21.48
C ALA A 179 7.55 -20.77 -22.61
N GLN A 180 7.96 -19.53 -22.37
CA GLN A 180 9.03 -18.89 -23.13
C GLN A 180 10.14 -18.56 -22.16
N SER A 181 11.23 -19.30 -22.32
CA SER A 181 12.51 -19.05 -21.71
C SER A 181 13.02 -17.66 -22.09
N SER A 182 13.66 -17.02 -21.12
CA SER A 182 14.83 -16.14 -21.28
C SER A 182 14.82 -15.14 -22.46
N SER A 183 14.47 -13.90 -22.17
CA SER A 183 15.41 -12.80 -22.44
C SER A 183 15.13 -11.62 -21.51
N ILE A 184 15.92 -11.56 -20.45
CA ILE A 184 16.21 -10.32 -19.75
C ILE A 184 16.78 -9.35 -20.78
N GLY A 185 16.14 -8.18 -20.91
CA GLY A 185 16.71 -7.01 -21.57
C GLY A 185 16.02 -6.64 -22.88
N LYS A 186 14.97 -5.84 -22.78
CA LYS A 186 14.78 -4.71 -23.71
C LYS A 186 13.97 -3.61 -23.03
N ARG A 187 14.63 -2.46 -22.91
CA ARG A 187 14.16 -1.17 -22.38
C ARG A 187 12.75 -0.83 -22.86
N ALA A 188 11.87 -0.46 -21.93
CA ALA A 188 10.67 0.31 -22.22
C ALA A 188 10.79 1.69 -21.57
N ARG A 189 10.33 2.70 -22.31
CA ARG A 189 10.59 4.13 -22.14
C ARG A 189 10.05 4.68 -20.83
N VAL A 190 10.86 5.51 -20.19
CA VAL A 190 10.43 6.48 -19.18
C VAL A 190 9.47 7.46 -19.85
N CYS A 191 8.21 7.48 -19.42
CA CYS A 191 7.30 8.58 -19.68
C CYS A 191 7.31 9.49 -18.46
N TYR A 192 7.95 10.65 -18.57
CA TYR A 192 7.61 11.82 -17.76
C TYR A 192 7.60 13.06 -18.67
N GLY A 193 6.40 13.47 -19.07
CA GLY A 193 6.00 14.88 -19.16
C GLY A 193 4.84 15.02 -18.17
N LEU A 194 4.61 16.10 -17.44
CA LEU A 194 4.96 17.53 -17.51
C LEU A 194 4.83 18.08 -16.04
N PRO A 195 4.57 19.38 -15.78
CA PRO A 195 5.48 20.52 -15.75
C PRO A 195 5.59 21.19 -14.36
N CYS A 196 6.69 21.90 -14.12
CA CYS A 196 6.85 23.20 -13.43
C CYS A 196 8.34 23.44 -13.22
#